data_AF-K0R7D4-F1
#
_entry.id   AF-K0R7D4-F1
#
_cell.length_a   1.000
_cell.length_b   1.000
_cell.length_c   1.000
_cell.angle_alpha   90.00
_cell.angle_beta   90.00
_cell.angle_gamma   90.00
#
_symmetry.space_group_name_H-M   'P 1'
#
loop_
_entity.id
_entity.type
_entity.pdbx_description
1 polymer ?
#
loop_
_entity_poly.entity_id
_entity_poly.type
_entity_poly.pdbx_seq_one_letter_code
_entity_poly.pdbx_strand_id
1 'polypeptide(L)'
;MKVFLKYEDNEDEATHKTLKITLPKSWKSGPTSRLLDQFVESYNGGKEGHANTLDSGSLHLSTRLSEDNGEGGAVMREIPSDGVVLSLIPDREDVYICHGPSRTSAEIEAERLAEMEKKKLESAYMSKCVRFGCNQKFRKGGPYPRCKYHSGPPVFHETAKFWSCCPNKKAYDWEGFQLLPTCQTADHCTDVRDEGTNQKEFLGGCDLREQMSGPKLKSIDDFNATRAAGGSEGAPVLERLRGVFEELGVENELFDQVLDGIKEGVATKIGCDAANPAVIDESVKVLGGKLKGAMKAIAVERLRIN
;
A
#
# COMPACT_ATOMS: atom_id res chain seq x y z
N MET A 1 43.56 14.13 30.16
CA MET A 1 42.58 14.45 29.12
C MET A 1 43.06 15.73 28.45
N LYS A 2 43.27 15.68 27.15
CA LYS A 2 43.62 16.83 26.32
C LYS A 2 42.44 17.09 25.39
N VAL A 3 42.14 18.34 25.14
CA VAL A 3 41.12 18.75 24.16
C VAL A 3 41.71 19.83 23.27
N PHE A 4 41.29 19.86 22.01
CA PHE A 4 41.69 20.87 21.05
C PHE A 4 40.48 21.74 20.75
N LEU A 5 40.51 22.99 21.19
CA LEU A 5 39.45 23.95 20.89
C LEU A 5 39.80 24.67 19.59
N LYS A 6 38.94 24.56 18.58
CA LYS A 6 39.16 25.08 17.23
C LYS A 6 38.11 26.12 16.90
N TYR A 7 38.55 27.33 16.62
CA TYR A 7 37.72 28.37 16.06
C TYR A 7 38.11 28.53 14.59
N GLU A 8 37.24 28.05 13.69
CA GLU A 8 37.45 28.00 12.24
C GLU A 8 36.25 28.60 11.48
N ASP A 9 35.27 29.18 12.18
CA ASP A 9 33.94 29.55 11.65
C ASP A 9 33.90 30.88 10.88
N ASN A 10 35.06 31.50 10.63
CA ASN A 10 35.17 32.72 9.83
C ASN A 10 35.83 32.40 8.47
N GLU A 11 35.38 33.08 7.41
CA GLU A 11 35.98 33.01 6.07
C GLU A 11 37.45 33.51 6.07
N ASP A 12 37.83 34.31 7.06
CA ASP A 12 39.19 34.79 7.25
C ASP A 12 40.04 33.80 8.06
N GLU A 13 40.85 33.00 7.35
CA GLU A 13 41.84 32.07 7.92
C GLU A 13 42.80 32.74 8.91
N ALA A 14 43.01 34.06 8.83
CA ALA A 14 43.86 34.79 9.77
C ALA A 14 43.29 34.85 11.20
N THR A 15 41.99 34.61 11.35
CA THR A 15 41.31 34.57 12.66
C THR A 15 41.15 33.17 13.23
N HIS A 16 41.58 32.15 12.48
CA HIS A 16 41.51 30.75 12.91
C HIS A 16 42.45 30.51 14.07
N LYS A 17 41.93 29.90 15.13
CA LYS A 17 42.71 29.65 16.35
C LYS A 17 42.46 28.27 16.87
N THR A 18 43.55 27.54 17.11
CA THR A 18 43.52 26.26 17.81
C THR A 18 44.18 26.40 19.18
N LEU A 19 43.42 26.19 20.24
CA LEU A 19 43.90 26.17 21.61
C LEU A 19 43.93 24.73 22.14
N LYS A 20 45.13 24.25 22.44
CA LYS A 20 45.32 22.92 23.05
C LYS A 20 45.32 23.04 24.57
N ILE A 21 44.29 22.48 25.22
CA ILE A 21 44.16 22.51 26.67
C ILE A 21 44.43 21.12 27.26
N THR A 22 45.30 21.05 28.26
CA THR A 22 45.44 19.86 29.12
C THR A 22 44.55 20.06 30.35
N LEU A 23 43.46 19.31 30.45
CA LEU A 23 42.42 19.55 31.45
C LEU A 23 42.84 19.14 32.87
N PRO A 24 42.79 20.07 33.84
CA PRO A 24 42.94 19.76 35.27
C PRO A 24 41.87 18.78 35.76
N LYS A 25 42.12 18.06 36.86
CA LYS A 25 41.14 17.11 37.43
C LYS A 25 39.79 17.77 37.75
N SER A 26 39.80 19.00 38.26
CA SER A 26 38.59 19.76 38.63
C SER A 26 37.73 20.21 37.43
N TRP A 27 38.28 20.19 36.22
CA TRP A 27 37.56 20.60 35.00
C TRP A 27 36.92 19.42 34.29
N LYS A 28 37.48 18.22 34.45
CA LYS A 28 36.91 17.00 33.85
C LYS A 28 35.48 16.72 34.32
N SER A 29 35.20 16.98 35.59
CA SER A 29 33.87 16.84 36.19
C SER A 29 33.06 18.15 36.19
N GLY A 30 33.59 19.21 35.58
CA GLY A 30 32.93 20.51 35.51
C GLY A 30 32.11 20.69 34.24
N PRO A 31 31.38 21.81 34.13
CA PRO A 31 30.61 22.15 32.94
C PRO A 31 31.54 22.48 31.77
N THR A 32 31.08 22.17 30.56
CA THR A 32 31.74 22.49 29.28
C THR A 32 31.86 23.98 29.05
N SER A 33 30.99 24.82 29.62
CA SER A 33 31.08 26.28 29.54
C SER A 33 32.45 26.83 29.94
N ARG A 34 33.13 26.19 30.91
CA ARG A 34 34.49 26.57 31.32
C ARG A 34 35.52 26.48 30.20
N LEU A 35 35.33 25.57 29.24
CA LEU A 35 36.20 25.45 28.08
C LEU A 35 36.02 26.64 27.14
N LEU A 36 34.76 27.06 26.95
CA LEU A 36 34.42 28.21 26.12
C LEU A 36 34.95 29.50 26.74
N ASP A 37 34.69 29.73 28.03
CA ASP A 37 35.18 30.92 28.76
C ASP A 37 36.72 31.01 28.70
N GLN A 38 37.41 29.90 28.93
CA GLN A 38 38.88 29.85 28.86
C GLN A 38 39.40 30.15 27.45
N PHE A 39 38.69 29.71 26.41
CA PHE A 39 39.04 30.05 25.03
C PHE A 39 38.84 31.54 24.77
N VAL A 40 37.68 32.09 25.12
CA VAL A 40 37.35 33.51 24.89
C VAL A 40 38.35 34.41 25.61
N GLU A 41 38.69 34.11 26.87
CA GLU A 41 39.72 34.84 27.62
C GLU A 41 41.09 34.78 26.91
N SER A 42 41.49 33.58 26.45
CA SER A 42 42.75 33.39 25.71
C SER A 42 42.73 34.04 24.32
N TYR A 43 41.57 34.16 23.68
CA TYR A 43 41.40 34.78 22.38
C TYR A 43 41.46 36.30 22.50
N ASN A 44 40.65 36.87 23.39
CA ASN A 44 40.54 38.30 23.64
C ASN A 44 41.82 38.91 24.21
N GLY A 45 42.58 38.16 25.03
CA GLY A 45 43.90 38.59 25.49
C GLY A 45 44.99 38.56 24.41
N GLY A 46 44.74 37.93 23.25
CA GLY A 46 45.65 37.84 22.13
C GLY A 46 45.53 39.01 21.14
N LYS A 47 46.44 39.08 20.16
CA LYS A 47 46.44 40.14 19.14
C LYS A 47 45.17 40.12 18.28
N GLU A 48 44.64 38.93 17.97
CA GLU A 48 43.41 38.77 17.16
C GLU A 48 42.18 39.37 17.88
N GLY A 49 42.07 39.13 19.19
CA GLY A 49 40.95 39.58 20.00
C GLY A 49 40.84 41.09 20.20
N HIS A 50 41.92 41.85 20.00
CA HIS A 50 41.87 43.31 20.05
C HIS A 50 41.18 43.92 18.82
N ALA A 51 41.19 43.21 17.67
CA ALA A 51 40.51 43.63 16.45
C ALA A 51 39.09 43.05 16.36
N ASN A 52 38.87 41.85 16.89
CA ASN A 52 37.58 41.17 16.87
C ASN A 52 37.33 40.47 18.22
N THR A 53 36.80 41.20 19.20
CA THR A 53 36.51 40.65 20.53
C THR A 53 35.38 39.62 20.44
N LEU A 54 35.60 38.43 21.00
CA LEU A 54 34.59 37.38 21.11
C LEU A 54 33.79 37.51 22.40
N ASP A 55 32.50 37.23 22.35
CA ASP A 55 31.62 37.11 23.51
C ASP A 55 31.27 35.64 23.75
N SER A 56 31.33 35.18 25.01
CA SER A 56 30.96 33.80 25.33
C SER A 56 29.47 33.55 25.21
N GLY A 57 28.63 34.60 25.33
CA GLY A 57 27.18 34.51 25.15
C GLY A 57 26.74 34.27 23.70
N SER A 58 27.58 34.61 22.71
CA SER A 58 27.29 34.46 21.28
C SER A 58 27.95 33.25 20.64
N LEU A 59 28.56 32.37 21.43
CA LEU A 59 29.31 31.21 20.95
C LEU A 59 28.82 29.92 21.62
N HIS A 60 28.97 28.80 20.92
CA HIS A 60 28.71 27.47 21.47
C HIS A 60 29.80 26.49 21.04
N LEU A 61 29.91 25.38 21.78
CA LEU A 61 30.84 24.31 21.48
C LEU A 61 30.13 23.23 20.67
N SER A 62 30.84 22.64 19.70
CA SER A 62 30.33 21.57 18.85
C SER A 62 31.41 20.52 18.58
N THR A 63 31.03 19.27 18.35
CA THR A 63 31.95 18.21 17.86
C THR A 63 31.50 17.70 16.50
N ARG A 64 32.45 17.25 15.68
CA ARG A 64 32.14 16.61 14.39
C ARG A 64 31.68 15.19 14.62
N LEU A 65 30.54 14.83 14.04
CA LEU A 65 30.14 13.44 13.90
C LEU A 65 30.68 12.92 12.57
N SER A 66 31.52 11.89 12.63
CA SER A 66 31.87 11.11 11.45
C SER A 66 30.70 10.20 11.11
N GLU A 67 29.98 10.50 10.03
CA GLU A 67 29.11 9.49 9.41
C GLU A 67 30.01 8.45 8.72
N ASP A 68 29.84 7.18 9.06
CA ASP A 68 30.61 6.04 8.50
C ASP A 68 30.33 5.80 6.99
N ASN A 69 29.47 6.63 6.38
CA ASN A 69 28.93 6.45 5.04
C ASN A 69 29.43 7.53 4.08
N GLY A 70 30.74 7.57 3.80
CA GLY A 70 31.35 7.93 2.50
C GLY A 70 30.95 9.19 1.70
N GLU A 71 29.99 10.01 2.13
CA GLU A 71 29.53 11.23 1.45
C GLU A 71 29.86 12.43 2.36
N GLY A 72 30.88 13.19 1.95
CA GLY A 72 31.60 14.15 2.78
C GLY A 72 30.82 15.41 3.15
N GLY A 73 30.09 15.35 4.27
CA GLY A 73 29.67 16.51 5.05
C GLY A 73 29.81 16.21 6.55
N ALA A 74 30.68 16.93 7.26
CA ALA A 74 30.80 16.75 8.71
C ALA A 74 29.59 17.38 9.41
N VAL A 75 28.70 16.55 9.98
CA VAL A 75 27.59 17.03 10.79
C VAL A 75 28.10 17.49 12.15
N MET A 76 27.84 18.73 12.53
CA MET A 76 28.22 19.30 13.82
C MET A 76 27.16 18.98 14.86
N ARG A 77 27.57 18.43 16.00
CA ARG A 77 26.72 18.22 17.18
C ARG A 77 27.03 19.28 18.23
N GLU A 78 26.04 20.08 18.58
CA GLU A 78 26.14 21.05 19.68
C GLU A 78 26.39 20.33 21.02
N ILE A 79 27.32 20.87 21.80
CA ILE A 79 27.64 20.45 23.16
C ILE A 79 26.95 21.41 24.14
N PRO A 80 26.08 20.91 25.03
CA PRO A 80 25.41 21.75 26.01
C PRO A 80 26.39 22.38 26.99
N SER A 81 26.13 23.62 27.43
CA SER A 81 26.97 24.42 28.34
C SER A 81 27.14 23.85 29.75
N ASP A 82 26.12 23.17 30.26
CA ASP A 82 26.06 22.53 31.58
C ASP A 82 26.52 21.06 31.55
N GLY A 83 26.89 20.56 30.38
CA GLY A 83 27.33 19.19 30.17
C GLY A 83 28.64 18.89 30.88
N VAL A 84 28.83 17.66 31.36
CA VAL A 84 30.08 17.24 31.99
C VAL A 84 31.13 16.96 30.90
N VAL A 85 32.26 17.64 30.97
CA VAL A 85 33.33 17.53 29.95
C VAL A 85 33.75 16.08 29.71
N LEU A 86 33.98 15.32 30.78
CA LEU A 86 34.41 13.92 30.67
C LEU A 86 33.37 12.99 30.02
N SER A 87 32.09 13.31 30.09
CA SER A 87 31.03 12.48 29.50
C SER A 87 30.74 12.80 28.04
N LEU A 88 30.94 14.05 27.63
CA LEU A 88 30.55 14.53 26.30
C LEU A 88 31.71 14.62 25.31
N ILE A 89 32.93 14.82 25.82
CA ILE A 89 34.11 15.07 25.00
C ILE A 89 35.11 13.94 25.24
N PRO A 90 35.48 13.14 24.21
CA PRO A 90 36.54 12.15 24.31
C PRO A 90 37.94 12.74 24.57
N ASP A 91 38.89 11.90 25.01
CA ASP A 91 40.28 12.35 25.14
C ASP A 91 40.90 12.59 23.77
N ARG A 92 41.56 13.75 23.62
CA ARG A 92 42.15 14.27 22.37
C ARG A 92 41.14 14.60 21.28
N GLU A 93 39.88 14.83 21.63
CA GLU A 93 38.85 15.28 20.70
C GLU A 93 39.10 16.72 20.21
N ASP A 94 38.74 16.95 18.94
CA ASP A 94 38.61 18.28 18.35
C ASP A 94 37.21 18.85 18.65
N VAL A 95 37.17 19.90 19.46
CA VAL A 95 35.96 20.64 19.80
C VAL A 95 35.99 21.97 19.04
N TYR A 96 34.94 22.23 18.28
CA TYR A 96 34.80 23.41 17.47
C TYR A 96 34.00 24.47 18.21
N ILE A 97 34.36 25.73 18.02
CA ILE A 97 33.65 26.90 18.53
C ILE A 97 32.92 27.52 17.34
N CYS A 98 31.60 27.59 17.46
CA CYS A 98 30.70 28.04 16.40
C CYS A 98 29.91 29.25 16.87
N HIS A 99 29.49 30.10 15.93
CA HIS A 99 28.63 31.25 16.23
C HIS A 99 27.20 30.81 16.57
N GLY A 100 26.62 31.45 17.59
CA GLY A 100 25.28 31.16 18.12
C GLY A 100 25.31 30.92 19.63
N PRO A 101 24.21 31.20 20.34
CA PRO A 101 24.17 31.10 21.80
C PRO A 101 24.35 29.66 22.27
N SER A 102 25.15 29.45 23.32
CA SER A 102 25.27 28.14 23.96
C SER A 102 24.00 27.79 24.72
N ARG A 103 23.44 26.62 24.45
CA ARG A 103 22.26 26.09 25.13
C ARG A 103 22.64 25.11 26.23
N THR A 104 21.81 25.03 27.26
CA THR A 104 21.88 23.99 28.30
C THR A 104 21.32 22.68 27.80
N SER A 105 21.65 21.58 28.48
CA SER A 105 21.12 20.24 28.18
C SER A 105 19.59 20.22 28.23
N ALA A 106 19.00 20.98 29.16
CA ALA A 106 17.56 21.13 29.30
C ALA A 106 16.93 21.88 28.11
N GLU A 107 17.56 22.94 27.61
CA GLU A 107 17.08 23.71 26.46
C GLU A 107 17.17 22.90 25.16
N ILE A 108 18.28 22.20 24.93
CA ILE A 108 18.45 21.33 23.76
C ILE A 108 17.39 20.21 23.75
N GLU A 109 17.15 19.57 24.90
CA GLU A 109 16.13 18.53 25.01
C GLU A 109 14.71 19.09 24.85
N ALA A 110 14.43 20.28 25.39
CA ALA A 110 13.15 20.94 25.22
C ALA A 110 12.87 21.29 23.75
N GLU A 111 13.86 21.78 23.02
CA GLU A 111 13.76 22.05 21.59
C GLU A 111 13.55 20.76 20.79
N ARG A 112 14.30 19.70 21.11
CA ARG A 112 14.11 18.38 20.49
C ARG A 112 12.69 17.84 20.71
N LEU A 113 12.16 17.97 21.92
CA LEU A 113 10.79 17.59 22.25
C LEU A 113 9.77 18.46 21.50
N ALA A 114 9.99 19.78 21.42
CA ALA A 114 9.14 20.70 20.68
C ALA A 114 9.14 20.40 19.17
N GLU A 115 10.29 20.05 18.59
CA GLU A 115 10.41 19.65 17.20
C GLU A 115 9.69 18.32 16.92
N MET A 116 9.85 17.33 17.82
CA MET A 116 9.12 16.07 17.73
C MET A 116 7.60 16.29 17.82
N GLU A 117 7.13 17.14 18.73
CA GLU A 117 5.69 17.45 18.86
C GLU A 117 5.19 18.23 17.63
N LYS A 118 5.97 19.17 17.09
CA LYS A 118 5.65 19.86 15.83
C LYS A 118 5.53 18.88 14.66
N LYS A 119 6.47 17.94 14.52
CA LYS A 119 6.45 16.90 13.47
C LYS A 119 5.26 15.95 13.65
N LYS A 120 4.90 15.64 14.88
CA LYS A 120 3.71 14.83 15.20
C LYS A 120 2.42 15.57 14.85
N LEU A 121 2.32 16.86 15.19
CA LEU A 121 1.20 17.74 14.80
C LEU A 121 1.08 17.83 13.28
N GLU A 122 2.20 18.04 12.58
CA GLU A 122 2.22 18.07 11.12
C GLU A 122 1.77 16.72 10.53
N SER A 123 2.27 15.60 11.05
CA SER A 123 1.85 14.27 10.63
C SER A 123 0.37 13.99 10.94
N ALA A 124 -0.18 14.55 12.02
CA ALA A 124 -1.59 14.40 12.36
C ALA A 124 -2.51 15.13 11.36
N TYR A 125 -2.03 16.22 10.79
CA TYR A 125 -2.73 17.03 9.78
C TYR A 125 -2.51 16.53 8.34
N MET A 126 -1.66 15.54 8.12
CA MET A 126 -1.42 14.92 6.81
C MET A 126 -2.23 13.62 6.68
N SER A 127 -3.03 13.52 5.63
CA SER A 127 -3.70 12.29 5.19
C SER A 127 -3.00 11.68 3.97
N LYS A 128 -3.23 10.39 3.74
CA LYS A 128 -2.81 9.67 2.53
C LYS A 128 -4.04 9.37 1.67
N CYS A 129 -3.92 9.49 0.35
CA CYS A 129 -4.97 9.11 -0.58
C CYS A 129 -5.30 7.61 -0.45
N VAL A 130 -6.59 7.28 -0.36
CA VAL A 130 -7.06 5.88 -0.24
C VAL A 130 -7.26 5.18 -1.58
N ARG A 131 -7.23 5.91 -2.71
CA ARG A 131 -7.38 5.30 -4.04
C ARG A 131 -6.12 4.50 -4.41
N PHE A 132 -6.32 3.32 -4.99
CA PHE A 132 -5.24 2.39 -5.30
C PHE A 132 -4.16 3.01 -6.21
N GLY A 133 -2.89 2.82 -5.86
CA GLY A 133 -1.74 3.29 -6.65
C GLY A 133 -1.43 4.79 -6.56
N CYS A 134 -2.29 5.62 -5.96
CA CYS A 134 -2.03 7.07 -5.87
C CYS A 134 -0.89 7.42 -4.89
N ASN A 135 -0.95 6.89 -3.66
CA ASN A 135 0.04 7.07 -2.59
C ASN A 135 0.39 8.52 -2.18
N GLN A 136 -0.24 9.54 -2.76
CA GLN A 136 0.00 10.94 -2.41
C GLN A 136 -0.44 11.25 -0.97
N LYS A 137 0.34 12.09 -0.28
CA LYS A 137 -0.02 12.67 1.01
C LYS A 137 -0.48 14.11 0.83
N PHE A 138 -1.51 14.53 1.55
CA PHE A 138 -2.08 15.87 1.46
C PHE A 138 -2.56 16.34 2.83
N ARG A 139 -2.74 17.65 2.99
CA ARG A 139 -3.26 18.24 4.23
C ARG A 139 -4.76 18.00 4.36
N LYS A 140 -5.22 17.55 5.53
CA LYS A 140 -6.65 17.49 5.87
C LYS A 140 -7.24 18.90 5.72
N GLY A 141 -8.40 19.05 5.09
CA GLY A 141 -8.99 20.38 4.85
C GLY A 141 -8.47 21.13 3.61
N GLY A 142 -7.55 20.54 2.84
CA GLY A 142 -7.15 21.03 1.51
C GLY A 142 -5.92 21.96 1.47
N PRO A 143 -5.46 22.36 0.26
CA PRO A 143 -5.95 21.96 -1.06
C PRO A 143 -5.62 20.50 -1.40
N TYR A 144 -6.53 19.82 -2.10
CA TYR A 144 -6.38 18.42 -2.49
C TYR A 144 -5.72 18.31 -3.88
N PRO A 145 -4.61 17.57 -4.02
CA PRO A 145 -3.93 17.41 -5.31
C PRO A 145 -4.74 16.55 -6.28
N ARG A 146 -4.44 16.68 -7.57
CA ARG A 146 -5.02 15.83 -8.62
C ARG A 146 -4.60 14.38 -8.42
N CYS A 147 -5.58 13.49 -8.37
CA CYS A 147 -5.36 12.08 -8.09
C CYS A 147 -5.18 11.29 -9.38
N LYS A 148 -4.15 10.45 -9.44
CA LYS A 148 -4.01 9.39 -10.45
C LYS A 148 -4.01 8.05 -9.74
N TYR A 149 -4.83 7.10 -10.19
CA TYR A 149 -5.10 5.87 -9.44
C TYR A 149 -5.54 4.70 -10.34
N HIS A 150 -5.67 3.53 -9.73
CA HIS A 150 -6.29 2.34 -10.31
C HIS A 150 -7.70 2.16 -9.73
N SER A 151 -8.70 1.90 -10.57
CA SER A 151 -10.09 1.71 -10.11
C SER A 151 -10.37 0.34 -9.51
N GLY A 152 -9.44 -0.59 -9.66
CA GLY A 152 -9.59 -1.96 -9.21
C GLY A 152 -8.47 -2.35 -8.25
N PRO A 153 -8.73 -3.33 -7.36
CA PRO A 153 -7.74 -3.84 -6.42
C PRO A 153 -6.56 -4.52 -7.13
N PRO A 154 -5.43 -4.70 -6.42
CA PRO A 154 -4.30 -5.46 -6.92
C PRO A 154 -4.65 -6.96 -7.02
N VAL A 155 -4.06 -7.62 -8.01
CA VAL A 155 -4.20 -9.05 -8.30
C VAL A 155 -2.83 -9.70 -8.22
N PHE A 156 -2.74 -10.77 -7.43
CA PHE A 156 -1.54 -11.57 -7.29
C PHE A 156 -1.84 -13.02 -7.68
N HIS A 157 -1.30 -13.46 -8.83
CA HIS A 157 -1.52 -14.81 -9.36
C HIS A 157 -0.29 -15.33 -10.08
N GLU A 158 0.12 -16.57 -9.80
CA GLU A 158 1.25 -17.25 -10.48
C GLU A 158 2.49 -16.36 -10.61
N THR A 159 2.91 -15.73 -9.50
CA THR A 159 4.03 -14.77 -9.38
C THR A 159 3.83 -13.40 -10.07
N ALA A 160 2.86 -13.29 -10.98
CA ALA A 160 2.49 -12.03 -11.61
C ALA A 160 1.67 -11.14 -10.66
N LYS A 161 1.99 -9.84 -10.68
CA LYS A 161 1.39 -8.78 -9.88
C LYS A 161 0.86 -7.72 -10.83
N PHE A 162 -0.42 -7.40 -10.75
CA PHE A 162 -1.04 -6.42 -11.62
C PHE A 162 -2.26 -5.79 -10.95
N TRP A 163 -2.85 -4.79 -11.58
CA TRP A 163 -4.11 -4.21 -11.12
C TRP A 163 -5.27 -4.82 -11.90
N SER A 164 -6.38 -5.16 -11.25
CA SER A 164 -7.54 -5.79 -11.92
C SER A 164 -8.12 -4.94 -13.06
N CYS A 165 -8.01 -3.61 -12.97
CA CYS A 165 -8.37 -2.69 -14.04
C CYS A 165 -7.37 -2.65 -15.22
N CYS A 166 -6.20 -3.29 -15.09
CA CYS A 166 -5.11 -3.29 -16.07
C CYS A 166 -4.43 -4.67 -16.17
N PRO A 167 -5.15 -5.74 -16.57
CA PRO A 167 -4.63 -7.10 -16.56
C PRO A 167 -3.42 -7.32 -17.48
N ASN A 168 -3.26 -6.48 -18.50
CA ASN A 168 -2.14 -6.56 -19.45
C ASN A 168 -0.83 -5.96 -18.90
N LYS A 169 -0.88 -5.18 -17.82
CA LYS A 169 0.30 -4.54 -17.20
C LYS A 169 0.72 -5.34 -15.98
N LYS A 170 1.60 -6.33 -16.19
CA LYS A 170 2.08 -7.25 -15.16
C LYS A 170 3.51 -6.93 -14.78
N ALA A 171 3.80 -7.03 -13.48
CA ALA A 171 5.14 -7.06 -12.92
C ALA A 171 5.37 -8.39 -12.22
N TYR A 172 6.63 -8.80 -12.07
CA TYR A 172 7.01 -10.07 -11.42
C TYR A 172 7.75 -9.84 -10.09
N ASP A 173 8.23 -8.63 -9.86
CA ASP A 173 8.83 -8.11 -8.62
C ASP A 173 7.90 -7.10 -7.92
N TRP A 174 8.21 -6.76 -6.68
CA TRP A 174 7.38 -5.81 -5.91
C TRP A 174 7.59 -4.37 -6.39
N GLU A 175 8.85 -4.02 -6.63
CA GLU A 175 9.28 -2.69 -7.07
C GLU A 175 8.67 -2.35 -8.44
N GLY A 176 8.73 -3.27 -9.40
CA GLY A 176 8.09 -3.10 -10.71
C GLY A 176 6.57 -2.97 -10.62
N PHE A 177 5.92 -3.67 -9.68
CA PHE A 177 4.48 -3.53 -9.43
C PHE A 177 4.12 -2.12 -8.90
N GLN A 178 4.90 -1.59 -7.96
CA GLN A 178 4.68 -0.25 -7.41
C GLN A 178 4.90 0.86 -8.44
N LEU A 179 5.74 0.61 -9.45
CA LEU A 179 6.02 1.55 -10.54
C LEU A 179 5.03 1.45 -11.70
N LEU A 180 4.07 0.52 -11.67
CA LEU A 180 3.07 0.41 -12.73
C LEU A 180 2.26 1.72 -12.87
N PRO A 181 2.12 2.26 -14.08
CA PRO A 181 1.43 3.52 -14.27
C PRO A 181 -0.08 3.37 -14.03
N THR A 182 -0.61 4.28 -13.21
CA THR A 182 -2.05 4.45 -12.93
C THR A 182 -2.86 4.63 -14.21
N CYS A 183 -4.08 4.10 -14.26
CA CYS A 183 -4.93 4.12 -15.46
C CYS A 183 -6.10 5.10 -15.40
N GLN A 184 -6.39 5.68 -14.24
CA GLN A 184 -7.47 6.66 -14.07
C GLN A 184 -6.98 7.93 -13.40
N THR A 185 -7.73 9.01 -13.60
CA THR A 185 -7.48 10.32 -13.01
C THR A 185 -8.75 10.86 -12.37
N ALA A 186 -8.64 11.49 -11.21
CA ALA A 186 -9.70 12.24 -10.56
C ALA A 186 -9.19 13.62 -10.14
N ASP A 187 -10.09 14.61 -10.03
CA ASP A 187 -9.71 15.99 -9.73
C ASP A 187 -9.04 16.14 -8.37
N HIS A 188 -9.44 15.32 -7.39
CA HIS A 188 -8.96 15.40 -6.02
C HIS A 188 -8.64 14.02 -5.41
N CYS A 189 -7.54 13.96 -4.67
CA CYS A 189 -7.26 12.90 -3.70
C CYS A 189 -8.31 12.92 -2.57
N THR A 190 -8.61 11.74 -2.04
CA THR A 190 -9.56 11.53 -0.94
C THR A 190 -8.92 10.64 0.10
N ASP A 191 -9.18 10.90 1.38
CA ASP A 191 -8.83 10.04 2.52
C ASP A 191 -10.01 9.23 3.03
N VAL A 192 -11.19 9.44 2.45
CA VAL A 192 -12.40 8.67 2.71
C VAL A 192 -12.57 7.61 1.63
N ARG A 193 -12.77 6.36 2.06
CA ARG A 193 -13.14 5.24 1.15
C ARG A 193 -14.64 5.30 0.88
N ASP A 194 -15.04 5.09 -0.36
CA ASP A 194 -16.46 5.06 -0.73
C ASP A 194 -17.13 3.82 -0.12
N GLU A 195 -17.93 4.00 0.94
CA GLU A 195 -18.58 2.94 1.72
C GLU A 195 -19.54 2.06 0.89
N GLY A 196 -19.91 2.48 -0.32
CA GLY A 196 -20.76 1.73 -1.24
C GLY A 196 -20.02 0.75 -2.16
N THR A 197 -18.69 0.78 -2.19
CA THR A 197 -17.90 -0.16 -2.99
C THR A 197 -17.55 -1.37 -2.14
N ASN A 198 -18.29 -2.46 -2.28
CA ASN A 198 -17.92 -3.81 -1.77
C ASN A 198 -16.68 -4.38 -2.51
N GLN A 199 -15.75 -3.52 -2.92
CA GLN A 199 -14.50 -3.91 -3.56
C GLN A 199 -13.56 -4.50 -2.51
N LYS A 200 -13.16 -5.75 -2.73
CA LYS A 200 -12.13 -6.42 -1.94
C LYS A 200 -10.83 -5.60 -1.98
N GLU A 201 -10.09 -5.60 -0.87
CA GLU A 201 -8.81 -4.87 -0.77
C GLU A 201 -7.71 -5.46 -1.68
N PHE A 202 -7.81 -6.75 -1.98
CA PHE A 202 -6.97 -7.47 -2.93
C PHE A 202 -7.75 -8.64 -3.55
N LEU A 203 -7.35 -9.07 -4.74
CA LEU A 203 -7.87 -10.27 -5.39
C LEU A 203 -6.76 -11.33 -5.47
N GLY A 204 -7.02 -12.50 -4.87
CA GLY A 204 -6.13 -13.65 -4.92
C GLY A 204 -6.48 -14.63 -6.03
N GLY A 205 -5.71 -15.72 -6.11
CA GLY A 205 -5.94 -16.76 -7.11
C GLY A 205 -7.27 -17.50 -6.99
N CYS A 206 -7.81 -17.63 -5.78
CA CYS A 206 -9.15 -18.21 -5.59
C CYS A 206 -10.24 -17.31 -6.17
N ASP A 207 -10.14 -15.99 -5.96
CA ASP A 207 -11.12 -15.01 -6.47
C ASP A 207 -11.14 -14.99 -8.00
N LEU A 208 -9.95 -15.03 -8.61
CA LEU A 208 -9.81 -15.05 -10.07
C LEU A 208 -10.38 -16.35 -10.68
N ARG A 209 -10.13 -17.49 -10.01
CA ARG A 209 -10.64 -18.79 -10.44
C ARG A 209 -12.17 -18.87 -10.36
N GLU A 210 -12.78 -18.26 -9.36
CA GLU A 210 -14.23 -18.21 -9.23
C GLU A 210 -14.88 -17.35 -10.34
N GLN A 211 -14.27 -16.20 -10.68
CA GLN A 211 -14.75 -15.36 -11.79
C GLN A 211 -14.62 -16.04 -13.16
N MET A 212 -13.61 -16.90 -13.33
CA MET A 212 -13.38 -17.65 -14.58
C MET A 212 -14.05 -19.02 -14.62
N SER A 213 -14.60 -19.50 -13.50
CA SER A 213 -15.32 -20.77 -13.49
C SER A 213 -16.63 -20.61 -14.27
N GLY A 214 -16.78 -21.40 -15.32
CA GLY A 214 -18.07 -21.58 -16.01
C GLY A 214 -19.14 -22.11 -15.06
N PRO A 215 -20.34 -22.48 -15.57
CA PRO A 215 -21.45 -22.92 -14.74
C PRO A 215 -21.00 -23.95 -13.71
N LYS A 216 -21.22 -23.68 -12.41
CA LYS A 216 -20.88 -24.61 -11.33
C LYS A 216 -21.63 -25.92 -11.59
N LEU A 217 -20.90 -26.95 -12.00
CA LEU A 217 -21.43 -28.30 -12.14
C LEU A 217 -21.93 -28.73 -10.76
N LYS A 218 -23.21 -29.11 -10.68
CA LYS A 218 -23.77 -29.70 -9.44
C LYS A 218 -22.92 -30.90 -9.06
N SER A 219 -22.57 -31.00 -7.77
CA SER A 219 -21.74 -32.09 -7.28
C SER A 219 -22.47 -33.43 -7.41
N ILE A 220 -21.72 -34.54 -7.34
CA ILE A 220 -22.32 -35.88 -7.31
C ILE A 220 -23.25 -36.03 -6.10
N ASP A 221 -22.94 -35.34 -4.99
CA ASP A 221 -23.74 -35.34 -3.77
C ASP A 221 -25.03 -34.56 -3.95
N ASP A 222 -25.01 -33.42 -4.67
CA ASP A 222 -26.23 -32.69 -5.04
C ASP A 222 -27.13 -33.54 -5.96
N PHE A 223 -26.53 -34.30 -6.87
CA PHE A 223 -27.24 -35.23 -7.74
C PHE A 223 -27.85 -36.40 -6.95
N ASN A 224 -27.10 -36.98 -6.01
CA ASN A 224 -27.56 -38.07 -5.15
C ASN A 224 -28.64 -37.61 -4.14
N ALA A 225 -28.52 -36.40 -3.60
CA ALA A 225 -29.52 -35.80 -2.72
C ALA A 225 -30.85 -35.56 -3.45
N THR A 226 -30.79 -35.10 -4.71
CA THR A 226 -31.98 -34.94 -5.56
C THR A 226 -32.66 -36.30 -5.83
N ARG A 227 -31.88 -37.38 -6.02
CA ARG A 227 -32.42 -38.75 -6.18
C ARG A 227 -33.02 -39.31 -4.90
N ALA A 228 -32.37 -39.09 -3.75
CA ALA A 228 -32.84 -39.59 -2.45
C ALA A 228 -34.15 -38.91 -2.01
N ALA A 229 -34.40 -37.68 -2.44
CA ALA A 229 -35.63 -36.93 -2.17
C ALA A 229 -36.80 -37.29 -3.12
N GLY A 230 -36.64 -38.27 -4.01
CA GLY A 230 -37.67 -38.66 -4.99
C GLY A 230 -37.80 -37.69 -6.17
N GLY A 231 -36.77 -36.88 -6.48
CA GLY A 231 -36.76 -36.00 -7.64
C GLY A 231 -36.62 -36.75 -8.97
N SER A 232 -37.14 -36.16 -10.05
CA SER A 232 -37.09 -36.72 -11.42
C SER A 232 -35.65 -36.83 -11.95
N GLU A 233 -35.33 -37.91 -12.66
CA GLU A 233 -34.07 -38.03 -13.43
C GLU A 233 -34.02 -37.07 -14.64
N GLY A 234 -35.19 -36.65 -15.13
CA GLY A 234 -35.39 -35.85 -16.32
C GLY A 234 -35.18 -34.34 -16.15
N ALA A 235 -35.46 -33.76 -14.98
CA ALA A 235 -35.27 -32.33 -14.73
C ALA A 235 -33.85 -31.80 -15.08
N PRO A 236 -32.73 -32.43 -14.68
CA PRO A 236 -31.40 -31.96 -15.07
C PRO A 236 -31.08 -32.16 -16.56
N VAL A 237 -31.83 -32.99 -17.27
CA VAL A 237 -31.71 -33.14 -18.73
C VAL A 237 -32.43 -31.99 -19.44
N LEU A 238 -33.60 -31.59 -18.94
CA LEU A 238 -34.37 -30.45 -19.45
C LEU A 238 -33.59 -29.14 -19.30
N GLU A 239 -32.95 -28.92 -18.15
CA GLU A 239 -32.13 -27.72 -17.92
C GLU A 239 -30.94 -27.64 -18.89
N ARG A 240 -30.30 -28.79 -19.18
CA ARG A 240 -29.22 -28.86 -20.16
C ARG A 240 -29.72 -28.61 -21.58
N LEU A 241 -30.86 -29.19 -21.95
CA LEU A 241 -31.47 -28.96 -23.27
C LEU A 241 -31.86 -27.50 -23.45
N ARG A 242 -32.41 -26.85 -22.41
CA ARG A 242 -32.76 -25.42 -22.39
C ARG A 242 -31.57 -24.55 -22.79
N GLY A 243 -30.43 -24.73 -22.12
CA GLY A 243 -29.19 -23.99 -22.46
C GLY A 243 -28.68 -24.26 -23.89
N VAL A 244 -28.72 -25.52 -24.35
CA VAL A 244 -28.31 -25.85 -25.73
C VAL A 244 -29.24 -25.20 -26.76
N PHE A 245 -30.54 -25.16 -26.51
CA PHE A 245 -31.51 -24.52 -27.41
C PHE A 245 -31.34 -23.00 -27.43
N GLU A 246 -31.04 -22.38 -26.29
CA GLU A 246 -30.70 -20.96 -26.20
C GLU A 246 -29.45 -20.62 -27.03
N GLU A 247 -28.39 -21.43 -26.97
CA GLU A 247 -27.19 -21.27 -27.81
C GLU A 247 -27.49 -21.42 -29.31
N LEU A 248 -28.48 -22.25 -29.67
CA LEU A 248 -28.97 -22.42 -31.04
C LEU A 248 -29.96 -21.33 -31.48
N GLY A 249 -30.24 -20.34 -30.62
CA GLY A 249 -31.10 -19.19 -30.91
C GLY A 249 -32.59 -19.42 -30.68
N VAL A 250 -32.97 -20.46 -29.92
CA VAL A 250 -34.35 -20.66 -29.48
C VAL A 250 -34.56 -19.93 -28.16
N GLU A 251 -35.55 -19.04 -28.13
CA GLU A 251 -35.91 -18.31 -26.91
C GLU A 251 -36.34 -19.28 -25.79
N ASN A 252 -35.82 -19.03 -24.60
CA ASN A 252 -36.12 -19.84 -23.42
C ASN A 252 -37.63 -19.91 -23.12
N GLU A 253 -38.37 -18.82 -23.31
CA GLU A 253 -39.83 -18.79 -23.13
C GLU A 253 -40.55 -19.74 -24.09
N LEU A 254 -40.09 -19.83 -25.34
CA LEU A 254 -40.65 -20.74 -26.34
C LEU A 254 -40.35 -22.20 -25.97
N PHE A 255 -39.14 -22.49 -25.48
CA PHE A 255 -38.79 -23.81 -24.98
C PHE A 255 -39.68 -24.23 -23.79
N ASP A 256 -39.87 -23.32 -22.83
CA ASP A 256 -40.66 -23.57 -21.62
C ASP A 256 -42.15 -23.81 -21.99
N GLN A 257 -42.73 -23.02 -22.92
CA GLN A 257 -44.09 -23.24 -23.43
C GLN A 257 -44.29 -24.62 -24.09
N VAL A 258 -43.33 -25.05 -24.92
CA VAL A 258 -43.39 -26.37 -25.59
C VAL A 258 -43.27 -27.49 -24.55
N LEU A 259 -42.37 -27.33 -23.59
CA LEU A 259 -42.13 -28.29 -22.54
C LEU A 259 -43.37 -28.44 -21.64
N ASP A 260 -44.00 -27.34 -21.24
CA ASP A 260 -45.19 -27.37 -20.39
C ASP A 260 -46.38 -28.00 -21.10
N GLY A 261 -46.59 -27.72 -22.40
CA GLY A 261 -47.60 -28.44 -23.19
C GLY A 261 -47.35 -29.96 -23.28
N ILE A 262 -46.08 -30.39 -23.29
CA ILE A 262 -45.73 -31.82 -23.21
C ILE A 262 -46.04 -32.38 -21.82
N LYS A 263 -45.66 -31.67 -20.75
CA LYS A 263 -45.93 -32.08 -19.37
C LYS A 263 -47.42 -32.21 -19.11
N GLU A 264 -48.24 -31.27 -19.53
CA GLU A 264 -49.70 -31.34 -19.39
C GLU A 264 -50.31 -32.54 -20.13
N GLY A 265 -49.83 -32.81 -21.35
CA GLY A 265 -50.26 -33.97 -22.13
C GLY A 265 -49.85 -35.31 -21.49
N VAL A 266 -48.70 -35.36 -20.82
CA VAL A 266 -48.23 -36.54 -20.09
C VAL A 266 -48.95 -36.68 -18.74
N ALA A 267 -49.11 -35.58 -18.00
CA ALA A 267 -49.87 -35.49 -16.75
C ALA A 267 -51.29 -36.04 -16.92
N THR A 268 -51.96 -35.64 -18.00
CA THR A 268 -53.31 -36.11 -18.35
C THR A 268 -53.36 -37.62 -18.63
N LYS A 269 -52.29 -38.19 -19.22
CA LYS A 269 -52.21 -39.64 -19.51
C LYS A 269 -51.89 -40.49 -18.30
N ILE A 270 -51.06 -39.96 -17.39
CA ILE A 270 -50.63 -40.67 -16.18
C ILE A 270 -51.63 -40.44 -15.02
N GLY A 271 -52.47 -39.40 -15.11
CA GLY A 271 -53.46 -39.06 -14.08
C GLY A 271 -52.83 -38.44 -12.83
N CYS A 272 -51.73 -37.69 -13.01
CA CYS A 272 -50.92 -37.11 -11.94
C CYS A 272 -50.63 -35.63 -12.23
N ASP A 273 -50.19 -34.88 -11.21
CA ASP A 273 -49.76 -33.49 -11.34
C ASP A 273 -48.57 -33.34 -12.32
N ALA A 274 -48.51 -32.23 -13.06
CA ALA A 274 -47.42 -31.89 -13.97
C ALA A 274 -46.05 -31.75 -13.29
N ALA A 275 -46.04 -31.44 -11.98
CA ALA A 275 -44.83 -31.40 -11.16
C ALA A 275 -44.40 -32.78 -10.64
N ASN A 276 -45.15 -33.86 -10.93
CA ASN A 276 -44.81 -35.19 -10.47
C ASN A 276 -43.52 -35.68 -11.16
N PRO A 277 -42.55 -36.23 -10.41
CA PRO A 277 -41.31 -36.77 -10.96
C PRO A 277 -41.48 -37.73 -12.14
N ALA A 278 -42.50 -38.60 -12.10
CA ALA A 278 -42.78 -39.55 -13.18
C ALA A 278 -43.27 -38.85 -14.47
N VAL A 279 -44.03 -37.75 -14.32
CA VAL A 279 -44.48 -36.93 -15.45
C VAL A 279 -43.29 -36.21 -16.08
N ILE A 280 -42.37 -35.70 -15.28
CA ILE A 280 -41.15 -35.03 -15.76
C ILE A 280 -40.27 -36.03 -16.53
N ASP A 281 -40.04 -37.22 -15.98
CA ASP A 281 -39.22 -38.27 -16.61
C ASP A 281 -39.82 -38.74 -17.94
N GLU A 282 -41.14 -38.95 -17.98
CA GLU A 282 -41.81 -39.37 -19.21
C GLU A 282 -41.88 -38.23 -20.24
N SER A 283 -42.03 -36.98 -19.81
CA SER A 283 -41.98 -35.80 -20.68
C SER A 283 -40.62 -35.65 -21.37
N VAL A 284 -39.52 -35.97 -20.67
CA VAL A 284 -38.17 -35.99 -21.28
C VAL A 284 -38.07 -37.03 -22.38
N LYS A 285 -38.63 -38.23 -22.19
CA LYS A 285 -38.63 -39.28 -23.22
C LYS A 285 -39.44 -38.84 -24.44
N VAL A 286 -40.62 -38.26 -24.23
CA VAL A 286 -41.48 -37.76 -25.30
C VAL A 286 -40.79 -36.65 -26.10
N LEU A 287 -40.21 -35.67 -25.41
CA LEU A 287 -39.46 -34.58 -26.05
C LEU A 287 -38.25 -35.12 -26.83
N GLY A 288 -37.45 -36.01 -26.23
CA GLY A 288 -36.31 -36.64 -26.88
C GLY A 288 -36.70 -37.45 -28.12
N GLY A 289 -37.84 -38.15 -28.08
CA GLY A 289 -38.41 -38.87 -29.23
C GLY A 289 -38.79 -37.92 -30.38
N LYS A 290 -39.47 -36.80 -30.08
CA LYS A 290 -39.83 -35.78 -31.06
C LYS A 290 -38.61 -35.13 -31.70
N LEU A 291 -37.62 -34.76 -30.89
CA LEU A 291 -36.37 -34.16 -31.36
C LEU A 291 -35.58 -35.12 -32.26
N LYS A 292 -35.46 -36.38 -31.87
CA LYS A 292 -34.84 -37.42 -32.70
C LYS A 292 -35.56 -37.60 -34.03
N GLY A 293 -36.90 -37.55 -34.03
CA GLY A 293 -37.71 -37.59 -35.25
C GLY A 293 -37.44 -36.40 -36.17
N ALA A 294 -37.44 -35.18 -35.63
CA ALA A 294 -37.18 -33.96 -36.38
C ALA A 294 -35.76 -33.95 -36.99
N MET A 295 -34.74 -34.32 -36.21
CA MET A 295 -33.36 -34.41 -36.70
C MET A 295 -33.22 -35.45 -37.82
N LYS A 296 -33.89 -36.61 -37.70
CA LYS A 296 -33.91 -37.61 -38.77
C LYS A 296 -34.59 -37.07 -40.04
N ALA A 297 -35.71 -36.36 -39.91
CA ALA A 297 -36.40 -35.78 -41.05
C ALA A 297 -35.53 -34.74 -41.79
N ILE A 298 -34.86 -33.86 -41.03
CA ILE A 298 -33.91 -32.88 -41.59
C ILE A 298 -32.75 -33.57 -42.31
N ALA A 299 -32.19 -34.64 -41.71
CA ALA A 299 -31.10 -35.40 -42.33
C ALA A 299 -31.55 -36.07 -43.64
N VAL A 300 -32.74 -36.68 -43.67
CA VAL A 300 -33.31 -37.30 -44.88
C VAL A 300 -33.55 -36.27 -45.98
N GLU A 301 -34.07 -35.09 -45.63
CA GLU A 301 -34.34 -34.03 -46.61
C GLU A 301 -33.05 -33.46 -47.20
N ARG A 302 -31.99 -33.29 -46.38
CA ARG A 302 -30.67 -32.89 -46.89
C ARG A 302 -30.01 -33.94 -47.78
N LEU A 303 -30.29 -35.23 -47.54
CA LEU A 303 -29.79 -36.33 -48.39
C LEU A 303 -30.58 -36.47 -49.71
N ARG A 304 -31.80 -35.92 -49.81
CA ARG A 304 -32.58 -35.88 -51.06
C ARG A 304 -32.19 -34.74 -52.00
N ILE A 305 -31.51 -33.72 -51.49
CA ILE A 305 -31.13 -32.51 -52.23
C ILE A 305 -29.74 -32.65 -52.88
N ASN A 306 -29.01 -33.75 -52.60
CA ASN A 306 -27.80 -34.18 -53.31
C ASN A 306 -28.10 -35.38 -54.21
#